data_AF-A0A7S2NHA2-F1
#
_entry.id   AF-A0A7S2NHA2-F1
#
_cell.length_a   1.000
_cell.length_b   1.000
_cell.length_c   1.000
_cell.angle_alpha   90.00
_cell.angle_beta   90.00
_cell.angle_gamma   90.00
#
_symmetry.space_group_name_H-M   'P 1'
#
loop_
_entity.id
_entity.type
_entity.pdbx_description
1 polymer ?
#
loop_
_entity_poly.entity_id
_entity_poly.type
_entity_poly.pdbx_seq_one_letter_code
_entity_poly.pdbx_strand_id
1 'polypeptide(L)'
;ETDLNATIRAGILESVHKQFITWQLLKALKYIHSAGLVHRDVKPSNCLLNADCKMKLCDFGLCRMLGGRASGGLGQHAERGAAMTDYVASRWWRPPEVLLGATTYGAAVDVWAVGCIVGEMYHGKPIFPGTSALNMLELITRHVGTPTFNL
;
A
#
# COMPACT_ATOMS: atom_id res chain seq x y z
N GLU A 1 -5.78 -21.81 -2.37
CA GLU A 1 -5.76 -20.34 -2.60
C GLU A 1 -4.48 -19.79 -1.99
N THR A 2 -3.88 -18.76 -2.61
CA THR A 2 -2.60 -18.16 -2.19
C THR A 2 -2.73 -16.63 -2.18
N ASP A 3 -1.65 -15.91 -1.92
CA ASP A 3 -1.57 -14.46 -2.06
C ASP A 3 -0.48 -14.03 -3.06
N LEU A 4 -0.53 -12.76 -3.46
CA LEU A 4 0.42 -12.19 -4.40
C LEU A 4 1.85 -12.20 -3.85
N ASN A 5 2.03 -12.02 -2.54
CA ASN A 5 3.34 -12.06 -1.89
C ASN A 5 4.03 -13.43 -2.06
N ALA A 6 3.33 -14.53 -1.81
CA ALA A 6 3.83 -15.88 -2.03
C ALA A 6 4.12 -16.15 -3.51
N THR A 7 3.25 -15.65 -4.40
CA THR A 7 3.38 -15.82 -5.85
C THR A 7 4.58 -15.06 -6.42
N ILE A 8 4.86 -13.85 -5.93
CA ILE A 8 6.05 -13.06 -6.28
C ILE A 8 7.32 -13.80 -5.83
N ARG A 9 7.36 -14.29 -4.57
CA ARG A 9 8.52 -15.03 -4.04
C ARG A 9 8.79 -16.32 -4.78
N ALA A 10 7.75 -17.00 -5.25
CA ALA A 10 7.89 -18.21 -6.05
C ALA A 10 8.43 -17.94 -7.47
N GLY A 11 8.45 -16.69 -7.94
CA GLY A 11 8.97 -16.33 -9.25
C GLY A 11 8.12 -16.82 -10.43
N ILE A 12 6.84 -17.15 -10.19
CA ILE A 12 5.96 -17.80 -11.19
C ILE A 12 5.13 -16.79 -12.03
N LEU A 13 5.29 -15.49 -11.81
CA LEU A 13 4.52 -14.45 -12.52
C LEU A 13 5.14 -14.08 -13.86
N GLU A 14 4.55 -14.55 -14.96
CA GLU A 14 4.78 -13.97 -16.30
C GLU A 14 4.22 -12.54 -16.47
N SER A 15 4.63 -11.85 -17.54
CA SER A 15 4.21 -10.47 -17.84
C SER A 15 2.69 -10.29 -17.90
N VAL A 16 1.98 -11.25 -18.50
CA VAL A 16 0.52 -11.24 -18.59
C VAL A 16 -0.15 -11.30 -17.21
N HIS A 17 0.38 -12.11 -16.29
CA HIS A 17 -0.10 -12.17 -14.93
C HIS A 17 0.07 -10.83 -14.21
N LYS A 18 1.25 -10.21 -14.34
CA LYS A 18 1.54 -8.90 -13.73
C LYS A 18 0.56 -7.81 -14.21
N GLN A 19 0.32 -7.74 -15.52
CA GLN A 19 -0.64 -6.80 -16.11
C GLN A 19 -2.08 -7.08 -15.63
N PHE A 20 -2.49 -8.34 -15.63
CA PHE A 20 -3.85 -8.72 -15.25
C PHE A 20 -4.13 -8.51 -13.76
N ILE A 21 -3.17 -8.81 -12.89
CA ILE A 21 -3.24 -8.55 -11.44
C ILE A 21 -3.31 -7.04 -11.19
N THR A 22 -2.46 -6.24 -11.84
CA THR A 22 -2.46 -4.78 -11.72
C THR A 22 -3.82 -4.20 -12.13
N TRP A 23 -4.38 -4.65 -13.25
CA TRP A 23 -5.69 -4.21 -13.71
C TRP A 23 -6.81 -4.57 -12.71
N GLN A 24 -6.80 -5.80 -12.16
CA GLN A 24 -7.78 -6.21 -11.15
C GLN A 24 -7.66 -5.38 -9.86
N LEU A 25 -6.43 -5.05 -9.43
CA LEU A 25 -6.19 -4.22 -8.24
C LEU A 25 -6.71 -2.81 -8.42
N LEU A 26 -6.38 -2.18 -9.54
CA LEU A 26 -6.89 -0.84 -9.89
C LEU A 26 -8.42 -0.84 -10.03
N LYS A 27 -9.02 -1.91 -10.56
CA LYS A 27 -10.48 -2.06 -10.65
C LYS A 27 -11.12 -2.15 -9.26
N ALA A 28 -10.54 -2.92 -8.34
CA ALA A 28 -11.02 -3.02 -6.96
C ALA A 28 -10.90 -1.67 -6.23
N LEU A 29 -9.77 -0.98 -6.37
CA LEU A 29 -9.54 0.33 -5.77
C LEU A 29 -10.49 1.39 -6.33
N LYS A 30 -10.69 1.44 -7.66
CA LYS A 30 -11.68 2.33 -8.28
C LYS A 30 -13.07 2.16 -7.66
N TYR A 31 -13.49 0.92 -7.43
CA TYR A 31 -14.79 0.63 -6.82
C TYR A 31 -14.89 1.20 -5.40
N ILE A 32 -13.93 0.89 -4.51
CA ILE A 32 -14.00 1.35 -3.11
C ILE A 32 -13.77 2.87 -2.99
N HIS A 33 -12.90 3.45 -3.83
CA HIS A 33 -12.66 4.89 -3.88
C HIS A 33 -13.91 5.64 -4.34
N SER A 34 -14.68 5.09 -5.28
CA SER A 34 -15.96 5.67 -5.71
C SER A 34 -17.04 5.66 -4.61
N ALA A 35 -16.92 4.74 -3.64
CA ALA A 35 -17.75 4.71 -2.43
C ALA A 35 -17.20 5.60 -1.31
N GLY A 36 -16.15 6.39 -1.58
CA GLY A 36 -15.51 7.25 -0.60
C GLY A 36 -14.68 6.50 0.44
N LEU A 37 -14.28 5.24 0.21
CA LEU A 37 -13.44 4.46 1.13
C LEU A 37 -11.98 4.43 0.65
N VAL A 38 -11.04 4.52 1.58
CA VAL A 38 -9.59 4.33 1.36
C VAL A 38 -9.14 3.08 2.10
N HIS A 39 -8.37 2.20 1.45
CA HIS A 39 -7.95 0.92 2.01
C HIS A 39 -6.85 1.06 3.07
N ARG A 40 -5.82 1.89 2.79
CA ARG A 40 -4.68 2.26 3.65
C ARG A 40 -3.68 1.14 4.00
N ASP A 41 -3.99 -0.11 3.68
CA ASP A 41 -3.06 -1.26 3.87
C ASP A 41 -2.99 -2.14 2.61
N VAL A 42 -2.88 -1.51 1.44
CA VAL A 42 -2.69 -2.23 0.18
C VAL A 42 -1.25 -2.78 0.15
N LYS A 43 -1.11 -4.11 0.12
CA LYS A 43 0.17 -4.83 0.07
C LYS A 43 -0.02 -6.20 -0.58
N PRO A 44 1.04 -6.87 -1.05
CA PRO A 44 0.89 -8.13 -1.79
C PRO A 44 0.24 -9.26 -0.97
N SER A 45 0.43 -9.32 0.36
CA SER A 45 -0.26 -10.31 1.21
C SER A 45 -1.77 -10.10 1.31
N ASN A 46 -2.26 -8.87 1.03
CA ASN A 46 -3.68 -8.53 1.04
C ASN A 46 -4.32 -8.66 -0.36
N CYS A 47 -3.55 -9.13 -1.36
CA CYS A 47 -4.04 -9.43 -2.70
C CYS A 47 -4.12 -10.95 -2.88
N LEU A 48 -5.28 -11.53 -2.59
CA LEU A 48 -5.51 -12.97 -2.68
C LEU A 48 -5.60 -13.41 -4.15
N LEU A 49 -5.05 -14.58 -4.46
CA LEU A 49 -5.02 -15.16 -5.80
C LEU A 49 -5.51 -16.61 -5.81
N ASN A 50 -6.25 -16.97 -6.87
CA ASN A 50 -6.57 -18.34 -7.20
C ASN A 50 -5.76 -18.84 -8.43
N ALA A 51 -5.94 -20.11 -8.80
CA ALA A 51 -5.23 -20.73 -9.93
C ALA A 51 -5.54 -20.08 -11.30
N ASP A 52 -6.70 -19.43 -11.44
CA ASP A 52 -7.12 -18.71 -12.65
C ASP A 52 -6.61 -17.26 -12.69
N CYS A 53 -5.64 -16.92 -11.83
CA CYS A 53 -5.10 -15.56 -11.67
C CYS A 53 -6.18 -14.51 -11.32
N LYS A 54 -7.30 -14.93 -10.70
CA LYS A 54 -8.31 -13.99 -10.19
C LYS A 54 -7.84 -13.41 -8.87
N MET A 55 -7.82 -12.08 -8.82
CA MET A 55 -7.35 -11.33 -7.66
C MET A 55 -8.51 -10.75 -6.87
N LYS A 56 -8.46 -10.89 -5.53
CA LYS A 56 -9.37 -10.21 -4.59
C LYS A 56 -8.57 -9.46 -3.52
N LEU A 57 -8.91 -8.20 -3.33
CA LEU A 57 -8.38 -7.38 -2.24
C LEU A 57 -9.08 -7.74 -0.93
N CYS A 58 -8.33 -7.93 0.15
CA CYS A 58 -8.83 -8.27 1.48
C CYS A 58 -8.23 -7.37 2.57
N ASP A 59 -8.65 -7.60 3.82
CA ASP A 59 -8.22 -6.87 5.02
C ASP A 59 -8.58 -5.37 5.04
N PHE A 60 -9.88 -5.12 5.21
CA PHE A 60 -10.45 -3.78 5.32
C PHE A 60 -10.38 -3.21 6.75
N GLY A 61 -9.64 -3.85 7.67
CA GLY A 61 -9.58 -3.44 9.09
C GLY A 61 -9.02 -2.04 9.31
N LEU A 62 -8.20 -1.57 8.36
CA LEU A 62 -7.63 -0.23 8.34
C LEU A 62 -8.39 0.75 7.43
N CYS A 63 -9.53 0.41 6.85
CA CYS A 63 -10.25 1.33 5.95
C CYS A 63 -10.79 2.58 6.66
N ARG A 64 -10.91 3.69 5.91
CA ARG A 64 -11.51 4.96 6.36
C ARG A 64 -12.32 5.65 5.26
N MET A 65 -13.35 6.40 5.65
CA MET A 65 -14.14 7.22 4.73
C MET A 65 -13.47 8.58 4.46
N LEU A 66 -13.48 9.01 3.20
CA LEU A 66 -13.10 10.35 2.75
C LEU A 66 -14.18 11.36 3.16
N GLY A 67 -13.80 12.46 3.80
CA GLY A 67 -14.72 13.56 4.14
C GLY A 67 -15.65 13.32 5.33
N GLY A 68 -15.62 12.13 5.95
CA GLY A 68 -16.24 11.91 7.24
C GLY A 68 -15.49 12.69 8.31
N ARG A 69 -16.08 13.77 8.86
CA ARG A 69 -15.75 14.20 10.22
C ARG A 69 -15.75 12.93 11.05
N ALA A 70 -14.66 12.63 11.75
CA ALA A 70 -14.58 11.47 12.63
C ALA A 70 -15.77 11.55 13.60
N SER A 71 -16.89 10.93 13.25
CA SER A 71 -18.05 10.80 14.11
C SER A 71 -17.58 9.95 15.27
N GLY A 72 -17.69 10.53 16.46
CA GLY A 72 -17.02 10.09 17.67
C GLY A 72 -17.09 8.58 17.90
N GLY A 73 -15.96 8.04 18.35
CA GLY A 73 -15.84 6.64 18.75
C GLY A 73 -14.62 5.97 18.12
N LEU A 74 -13.50 5.94 18.86
CA LEU A 74 -12.44 4.93 18.75
C LEU A 74 -11.55 4.93 17.49
N GLY A 75 -10.94 6.06 17.11
CA GLY A 75 -9.94 6.05 16.03
C GLY A 75 -8.81 7.07 16.06
N GLN A 76 -8.81 8.01 17.01
CA GLN A 76 -7.89 9.17 16.98
C GLN A 76 -6.68 9.06 17.92
N HIS A 77 -6.41 7.89 18.50
CA HIS A 77 -5.44 7.74 19.60
C HIS A 77 -4.25 6.79 19.35
N ALA A 78 -3.90 6.42 18.11
CA ALA A 78 -2.87 5.38 17.90
C ALA A 78 -1.77 5.67 16.87
N GLU A 79 -1.43 6.91 16.55
CA GLU A 79 -0.20 7.19 15.76
C GLU A 79 0.81 8.11 16.45
N ARG A 80 0.46 8.73 17.58
CA ARG A 80 1.38 9.56 18.37
C ARG A 80 2.18 8.79 19.44
N GLY A 81 1.93 7.47 19.61
CA GLY A 81 2.48 6.67 20.70
C GLY A 81 3.10 5.33 20.30
N ALA A 82 3.18 4.97 19.01
CA ALA A 82 3.80 3.72 18.57
C ALA A 82 5.34 3.83 18.42
N ALA A 83 5.97 4.61 19.29
CA ALA A 83 7.38 4.43 19.61
C ALA A 83 7.45 3.14 20.46
N MET A 84 8.20 2.15 20.00
CA MET A 84 8.34 0.78 20.57
C MET A 84 7.43 -0.31 20.00
N THR A 85 7.37 -0.48 18.68
CA THR A 85 7.64 -1.77 18.01
C THR A 85 7.46 -1.56 16.51
N ASP A 86 8.58 -1.32 15.83
CA ASP A 86 8.67 -1.45 14.38
C ASP A 86 8.21 -2.85 13.97
N TYR A 87 6.94 -3.04 13.64
CA TYR A 87 6.50 -4.18 12.85
C TYR A 87 7.05 -3.96 11.44
N VAL A 88 8.29 -4.42 11.25
CA VAL A 88 9.18 -4.19 10.10
C VAL A 88 8.52 -4.49 8.75
N ALA A 89 7.45 -5.30 8.72
CA ALA A 89 6.82 -5.75 7.48
C ALA A 89 5.79 -4.77 6.86
N SER A 90 5.09 -3.93 7.62
CA SER A 90 3.92 -3.19 7.09
C SER A 90 4.23 -1.79 6.52
N ARG A 91 5.51 -1.44 6.31
CA ARG A 91 5.92 -0.07 5.94
C ARG A 91 6.31 0.11 4.47
N TRP A 92 6.70 -0.96 3.77
CA TRP A 92 7.33 -0.88 2.43
C TRP A 92 6.41 -0.32 1.33
N TRP A 93 5.08 -0.32 1.55
CA TRP A 93 4.09 0.22 0.62
C TRP A 93 3.46 1.54 1.11
N ARG A 94 3.98 2.16 2.19
CA ARG A 94 3.47 3.43 2.72
C ARG A 94 4.03 4.62 1.92
N PRO A 95 3.20 5.61 1.58
CA PRO A 95 3.65 6.81 0.86
C PRO A 95 4.38 7.80 1.78
N PRO A 96 5.19 8.72 1.21
CA PRO A 96 5.98 9.67 1.98
C PRO A 96 5.14 10.55 2.92
N GLU A 97 3.94 10.99 2.53
CA GLU A 97 3.07 11.81 3.38
C GLU A 97 2.60 11.08 4.64
N VAL A 98 2.37 9.77 4.56
CA VAL A 98 2.02 8.94 5.73
C VAL A 98 3.24 8.76 6.64
N LEU A 99 4.43 8.58 6.05
CA LEU A 99 5.69 8.47 6.80
C LEU A 99 6.08 9.77 7.51
N LEU A 100 5.70 10.92 6.93
CA LEU A 100 5.89 12.26 7.50
C LEU A 100 4.79 12.66 8.50
N GLY A 101 3.79 11.81 8.72
CA GLY A 101 2.74 12.05 9.71
C GLY A 101 1.64 13.01 9.25
N ALA A 102 1.37 13.10 7.94
CA ALA A 102 0.23 13.85 7.44
C ALA A 102 -1.07 13.34 8.08
N THR A 103 -1.85 14.26 8.64
CA THR A 103 -3.14 13.96 9.30
C THR A 103 -4.31 13.91 8.33
N THR A 104 -4.09 14.39 7.10
CA THR A 104 -5.06 14.38 6.01
C THR A 104 -4.42 13.75 4.80
N TYR A 105 -5.00 12.65 4.33
CA TYR A 105 -4.57 11.94 3.13
C TYR A 105 -5.78 11.23 2.52
N GLY A 106 -5.72 10.99 1.21
CA GLY A 106 -6.85 10.49 0.44
C GLY A 106 -6.57 9.17 -0.27
N ALA A 107 -7.38 8.86 -1.29
CA ALA A 107 -7.24 7.68 -2.14
C ALA A 107 -5.83 7.49 -2.77
N ALA A 108 -5.06 8.57 -2.89
CA ALA A 108 -3.69 8.55 -3.42
C ALA A 108 -2.74 7.61 -2.65
N VAL A 109 -2.98 7.37 -1.35
CA VAL A 109 -2.14 6.46 -0.56
C VAL A 109 -2.22 5.02 -1.06
N ASP A 110 -3.40 4.59 -1.53
CA ASP A 110 -3.57 3.25 -2.11
C ASP A 110 -2.90 3.17 -3.49
N VAL A 111 -2.91 4.26 -4.26
CA VAL A 111 -2.26 4.33 -5.58
C VAL A 111 -0.74 4.23 -5.45
N TRP A 112 -0.15 4.87 -4.44
CA TRP A 112 1.27 4.71 -4.11
C TRP A 112 1.62 3.25 -3.84
N ALA A 113 0.82 2.59 -3.00
CA ALA A 113 1.00 1.19 -2.67
C ALA A 113 0.91 0.29 -3.91
N VAL A 114 -0.01 0.57 -4.85
CA VAL A 114 -0.05 -0.13 -6.16
C VAL A 114 1.27 0.03 -6.91
N GLY A 115 1.84 1.24 -6.98
CA GLY A 115 3.14 1.46 -7.62
C GLY A 115 4.26 0.60 -7.01
N CYS A 116 4.27 0.49 -5.67
CA CYS A 116 5.19 -0.38 -4.94
C CYS A 116 4.99 -1.87 -5.28
N ILE A 117 3.74 -2.34 -5.33
CA ILE A 117 3.40 -3.74 -5.68
C ILE A 117 3.79 -4.04 -7.14
N VAL A 118 3.52 -3.12 -8.07
CA VAL A 118 3.91 -3.27 -9.48
C VAL A 118 5.43 -3.41 -9.57
N GLY A 119 6.18 -2.50 -8.95
CA GLY A 119 7.64 -2.60 -8.89
C GLY A 119 8.11 -3.95 -8.32
N GLU A 120 7.51 -4.40 -7.23
CA GLU A 120 7.85 -5.67 -6.58
C GLU A 120 7.54 -6.90 -7.44
N MET A 121 6.44 -6.90 -8.20
CA MET A 121 6.14 -7.96 -9.17
C MET A 121 7.23 -8.09 -10.25
N TYR A 122 7.81 -6.98 -10.70
CA TYR A 122 8.88 -6.99 -11.71
C TYR A 122 10.25 -7.32 -11.15
N HIS A 123 10.55 -6.93 -9.90
CA HIS A 123 11.86 -7.15 -9.27
C HIS A 123 11.94 -8.45 -8.46
N GLY A 124 10.81 -9.09 -8.16
CA GLY A 124 10.73 -10.27 -7.29
C GLY A 124 10.94 -9.98 -5.80
N LYS A 125 11.15 -8.71 -5.43
CA LYS A 125 11.40 -8.25 -4.07
C LYS A 125 10.90 -6.81 -3.87
N PRO A 126 10.60 -6.38 -2.64
CA PRO A 126 10.13 -5.04 -2.34
C PRO A 126 11.06 -3.97 -2.90
N ILE A 127 10.49 -2.92 -3.52
CA ILE A 127 11.29 -1.82 -4.08
C ILE A 127 11.91 -0.92 -3.01
N PHE A 128 11.27 -0.83 -1.84
CA PHE A 128 11.73 -0.02 -0.72
C PHE A 128 11.71 -0.83 0.58
N PRO A 129 12.73 -1.68 0.83
CA PRO A 129 12.82 -2.49 2.05
C PRO A 129 13.34 -1.65 3.24
N GLY A 130 12.65 -0.55 3.55
CA GLY A 130 13.06 0.39 4.61
C GLY A 130 12.99 -0.24 6.00
N THR A 131 14.05 -0.06 6.79
CA THR A 131 14.14 -0.59 8.17
C THR A 131 13.51 0.31 9.23
N SER A 132 13.35 1.61 8.91
CA SER A 132 12.71 2.62 9.75
C SER A 132 11.94 3.62 8.88
N ALA A 133 11.12 4.49 9.49
CA ALA A 133 10.44 5.55 8.74
C ALA A 133 11.41 6.50 8.01
N LEU A 134 12.51 6.86 8.68
CA LEU A 134 13.55 7.71 8.10
C LEU A 134 14.28 7.01 6.95
N ASN A 135 14.65 5.74 7.14
CA ASN A 135 15.31 4.97 6.08
C ASN A 135 14.37 4.73 4.89
N MET A 136 13.07 4.56 5.13
CA MET A 136 12.07 4.48 4.06
C MET A 136 12.01 5.78 3.25
N LEU A 137 11.95 6.94 3.92
CA LEU A 137 11.98 8.26 3.25
C LEU A 137 13.27 8.47 2.45
N GLU A 138 14.41 8.03 2.97
CA GLU A 138 15.69 8.07 2.29
C GLU A 138 15.68 7.20 1.01
N LEU A 139 15.20 5.95 1.10
CA LEU A 139 15.08 5.04 -0.04
C LEU A 139 14.15 5.60 -1.12
N ILE A 140 13.00 6.17 -0.73
CA ILE A 140 12.07 6.83 -1.64
C ILE A 140 12.79 7.98 -2.35
N THR A 141 13.37 8.91 -1.59
CA THR A 141 14.02 10.12 -2.11
C THR A 141 15.16 9.78 -3.07
N ARG A 142 15.94 8.73 -2.80
CA ARG A 142 17.00 8.26 -3.70
C ARG A 142 16.48 7.75 -5.04
N HIS A 143 15.27 7.20 -5.09
CA HIS A 143 14.68 6.67 -6.32
C HIS A 143 13.84 7.70 -7.08
N VAL A 144 13.01 8.49 -6.40
CA VAL A 144 12.07 9.43 -7.04
C VAL A 144 12.57 10.88 -7.06
N GLY A 145 13.68 11.17 -6.38
CA GLY A 145 14.22 12.52 -6.21
C GLY A 145 13.70 13.20 -4.94
N THR A 146 14.31 14.33 -4.60
CA THR A 146 13.86 15.18 -3.48
C THR A 146 12.58 15.92 -3.84
N PRO A 147 11.59 16.01 -2.93
CA PRO A 147 10.40 16.83 -3.14
C PRO A 147 10.79 18.28 -3.52
N THR A 148 10.16 18.83 -4.54
CA THR A 148 10.33 20.23 -4.92
C THR A 148 9.32 21.09 -4.17
N PHE A 149 9.73 22.30 -3.76
CA PHE A 149 8.82 23.29 -3.18
C PHE A 149 8.02 23.98 -4.29
N ASN A 150 7.07 23.27 -4.89
CA ASN A 150 6.06 23.92 -5.72
C ASN A 150 4.83 24.16 -4.83
N LEU A 151 4.81 25.35 -4.21
CA LEU A 151 3.66 25.92 -3.50
C LEU A 151 2.62 26.45 -4.49
#